data_AF-A0A4Q5NLB7-F1
#
_entry.id   AF-A0A4Q5NLB7-F1
#
_cell.length_a   1.000
_cell.length_b   1.000
_cell.length_c   1.000
_cell.angle_alpha   90.00
_cell.angle_beta   90.00
_cell.angle_gamma   90.00
#
_symmetry.space_group_name_H-M   'P 1'
#
loop_
_entity.id
_entity.type
_entity.pdbx_description
1 polymer ?
#
loop_
_entity_poly.entity_id
_entity_poly.type
_entity_poly.pdbx_seq_one_letter_code
_entity_poly.pdbx_strand_id
1 'polypeptide(L)'
;MMKEFDLPAEITNALAVAPLEESRFVGFGESGLFVVDEEKVTPICPASLPVENDMAWVGHHLAPRIHLSPSGRFAAVCHDFGRFGFVADLQEKRVTMTLDRGDYHPETQFFPVAFFQNRGSDLLVHASDWNRLEISNPQTGELLTARDAMVCESQSSPEHYLDYFHGGLFASPDGKWIADDGWVWHPVGDVAVWSLEKWLNENVYESEDGISRRSLCWREYLWNVPIAWVDHEHLAVWGLGDDDADMTDGARIFDVSSGDETAAFMGPGKNAFFGGDGRLFSVEDDGLRVWDASTGEQLGRVDDFKPRWQRGDFLIELSGNRAKAWNWRLARA
;
A
#
# COMPACT_ATOMS: atom_id res chain seq x y z
N MET A 1 13.63 -3.91 -20.51
CA MET A 1 12.96 -4.55 -21.68
C MET A 1 11.51 -4.79 -21.32
N MET A 2 10.56 -4.53 -22.24
CA MET A 2 9.13 -4.81 -22.05
C MET A 2 8.85 -6.26 -22.50
N LYS A 3 8.05 -7.01 -21.74
CA LYS A 3 7.52 -8.31 -22.13
C LYS A 3 6.00 -8.33 -22.03
N GLU A 4 5.38 -9.18 -22.84
CA GLU A 4 3.93 -9.39 -22.85
C GLU A 4 3.61 -10.86 -22.62
N PHE A 5 2.51 -11.11 -21.90
CA PHE A 5 2.03 -12.43 -21.54
C PHE A 5 0.52 -12.51 -21.75
N ASP A 6 0.04 -13.60 -22.32
CA ASP A 6 -1.39 -13.89 -22.40
C ASP A 6 -1.75 -14.88 -21.28
N LEU A 7 -2.70 -14.50 -20.43
CA LEU A 7 -3.15 -15.28 -19.29
C LEU A 7 -4.48 -15.97 -19.60
N PRO A 8 -4.80 -17.08 -18.91
CA PRO A 8 -6.14 -17.68 -18.90
C PRO A 8 -7.24 -16.64 -18.62
N ALA A 9 -8.38 -16.76 -19.33
CA ALA A 9 -9.47 -15.79 -19.30
C ALA A 9 -10.13 -15.64 -17.93
N GLU A 10 -9.99 -16.61 -17.04
CA GLU A 10 -10.52 -16.58 -15.68
C GLU A 10 -10.02 -15.35 -14.89
N ILE A 11 -8.84 -14.83 -15.22
CA ILE A 11 -8.30 -13.62 -14.58
C ILE A 11 -9.18 -12.39 -14.81
N THR A 12 -9.94 -12.34 -15.92
CA THR A 12 -10.82 -11.19 -16.23
C THR A 12 -12.09 -11.17 -15.40
N ASN A 13 -12.44 -12.30 -14.79
CA ASN A 13 -13.61 -12.44 -13.92
C ASN A 13 -13.26 -12.31 -12.44
N ALA A 14 -11.98 -12.06 -12.12
CA ALA A 14 -11.54 -11.84 -10.75
C ALA A 14 -12.11 -10.51 -10.24
N LEU A 15 -12.59 -10.52 -8.99
CA LEU A 15 -12.98 -9.32 -8.26
C LEU A 15 -11.76 -8.47 -7.91
N ALA A 16 -10.60 -9.11 -7.65
CA ALA A 16 -9.33 -8.45 -7.42
C ALA A 16 -8.17 -9.28 -7.97
N VAL A 17 -7.08 -8.61 -8.34
CA VAL A 17 -5.87 -9.22 -8.91
C VAL A 17 -4.63 -8.50 -8.44
N ALA A 18 -3.54 -9.24 -8.23
CA ALA A 18 -2.21 -8.71 -7.96
C ALA A 18 -1.11 -9.61 -8.55
N PRO A 19 -0.01 -9.04 -9.09
CA PRO A 19 1.09 -9.81 -9.63
C PRO A 19 1.96 -10.41 -8.52
N LEU A 20 2.12 -11.72 -8.55
CA LEU A 20 3.05 -12.45 -7.69
C LEU A 20 4.49 -12.32 -8.22
N GLU A 21 4.62 -12.42 -9.54
CA GLU A 21 5.85 -12.37 -10.32
C GLU A 21 5.55 -11.70 -11.67
N GLU A 22 6.52 -11.68 -12.60
CA GLU A 22 6.40 -11.03 -13.91
C GLU A 22 5.21 -11.53 -14.74
N SER A 23 4.97 -12.84 -14.77
CA SER A 23 3.90 -13.50 -15.56
C SER A 23 2.93 -14.34 -14.72
N ARG A 24 2.97 -14.19 -13.40
CA ARG A 24 2.16 -14.98 -12.46
C ARG A 24 1.39 -14.06 -11.53
N PHE A 25 0.10 -14.31 -11.40
CA PHE A 25 -0.84 -13.44 -10.69
C PHE A 25 -1.63 -14.23 -9.65
N VAL A 26 -2.02 -13.55 -8.59
CA VAL A 26 -3.05 -14.00 -7.64
C VAL A 26 -4.35 -13.31 -8.03
N GLY A 27 -5.42 -14.09 -8.16
CA GLY A 27 -6.78 -13.60 -8.36
C GLY A 27 -7.67 -13.98 -7.18
N PHE A 28 -8.63 -13.11 -6.88
CA PHE A 28 -9.71 -13.36 -5.93
C PHE A 28 -11.04 -13.28 -6.67
N GLY A 29 -11.83 -14.34 -6.60
CA GLY A 29 -13.17 -14.41 -7.20
C GLY A 29 -14.20 -14.99 -6.22
N GLU A 30 -15.42 -15.25 -6.70
CA GLU A 30 -16.53 -15.75 -5.86
C GLU A 30 -16.22 -17.05 -5.11
N SER A 31 -15.35 -17.90 -5.66
CA SER A 31 -14.94 -19.18 -5.07
C SER A 31 -13.68 -19.09 -4.19
N GLY A 32 -13.12 -17.89 -4.01
CA GLY A 32 -11.91 -17.65 -3.22
C GLY A 32 -10.67 -17.34 -4.05
N LEU A 33 -9.50 -17.68 -3.50
CA LEU A 33 -8.21 -17.35 -4.08
C LEU A 33 -7.75 -18.41 -5.09
N PHE A 34 -7.14 -17.92 -6.17
CA PHE A 34 -6.45 -18.73 -7.16
C PHE A 34 -5.17 -18.06 -7.61
N VAL A 35 -4.23 -18.85 -8.11
CA VAL A 35 -3.03 -18.39 -8.79
C VAL A 35 -3.15 -18.73 -10.26
N VAL A 36 -2.76 -17.80 -11.11
CA VAL A 36 -2.78 -17.97 -12.56
C VAL A 36 -1.40 -17.64 -13.14
N ASP A 37 -0.96 -18.51 -14.05
CA ASP A 37 0.20 -18.30 -14.92
C ASP A 37 -0.27 -18.46 -16.39
N GLU A 38 0.64 -18.37 -17.36
CA GLU A 38 0.31 -18.46 -18.79
C GLU A 38 -0.33 -19.80 -19.20
N GLU A 39 -0.12 -20.88 -18.43
CA GLU A 39 -0.56 -22.23 -18.79
C GLU A 39 -1.84 -22.65 -18.07
N LYS A 40 -2.03 -22.22 -16.82
CA LYS A 40 -3.09 -22.77 -15.97
C LYS A 40 -3.56 -21.82 -14.87
N VAL A 41 -4.77 -22.13 -14.39
CA VAL A 41 -5.36 -21.60 -13.17
C VAL A 41 -5.28 -22.66 -12.08
N THR A 42 -4.72 -22.30 -10.94
CA THR A 42 -4.56 -23.18 -9.77
C THR A 42 -5.35 -22.62 -8.59
N PRO A 43 -6.46 -23.26 -8.18
CA PRO A 43 -7.15 -22.89 -6.95
C PRO A 43 -6.23 -23.00 -5.73
N ILE A 44 -6.30 -22.00 -4.85
CA ILE A 44 -5.56 -21.95 -3.60
C ILE A 44 -6.48 -22.39 -2.46
N CYS A 45 -7.42 -21.54 -2.06
CA CYS A 45 -8.34 -21.86 -0.98
C CYS A 45 -9.70 -21.17 -1.16
N PRO A 46 -10.79 -21.81 -0.72
CA PRO A 46 -12.07 -21.13 -0.60
C PRO A 46 -11.96 -20.03 0.47
N ALA A 47 -12.42 -18.85 0.12
CA ALA A 47 -12.49 -17.70 1.01
C ALA A 47 -13.50 -16.71 0.45
N SER A 48 -14.11 -15.91 1.33
CA SER A 48 -14.96 -14.80 0.94
C SER A 48 -14.75 -13.65 1.90
N LEU A 49 -14.98 -12.43 1.43
CA LEU A 49 -15.09 -11.28 2.32
C LEU A 49 -16.52 -11.22 2.86
N PRO A 50 -16.72 -10.80 4.13
CA PRO A 50 -18.04 -10.52 4.63
C PRO A 50 -18.77 -9.50 3.75
N VAL A 51 -20.09 -9.65 3.62
CA VAL A 51 -20.90 -8.69 2.86
C VAL A 51 -21.01 -7.39 3.65
N GLU A 52 -20.67 -6.28 3.00
CA GLU A 52 -20.76 -4.93 3.55
C GLU A 52 -21.65 -4.06 2.65
N ASN A 53 -22.27 -3.04 3.24
CA ASN A 53 -22.98 -2.03 2.46
C ASN A 53 -21.97 -1.05 1.88
N ASP A 54 -22.02 -0.81 0.57
CA ASP A 54 -21.21 0.23 -0.06
C ASP A 54 -21.74 1.62 0.35
N MET A 55 -21.00 2.28 1.23
CA MET A 55 -21.32 3.60 1.78
C MET A 55 -20.77 4.75 0.94
N ALA A 56 -20.13 4.45 -0.21
CA ALA A 56 -19.54 5.35 -1.19
C ALA A 56 -19.22 6.79 -0.72
N TRP A 57 -17.94 7.10 -0.54
CA TRP A 57 -17.50 8.41 -0.04
C TRP A 57 -16.61 9.13 -1.06
N VAL A 58 -16.97 10.36 -1.46
CA VAL A 58 -16.23 11.18 -2.45
C VAL A 58 -15.92 10.40 -3.75
N GLY A 59 -16.85 9.55 -4.19
CA GLY A 59 -16.70 8.73 -5.40
C GLY A 59 -15.84 7.48 -5.25
N HIS A 60 -15.33 7.19 -4.06
CA HIS A 60 -14.70 5.92 -3.72
C HIS A 60 -15.76 4.89 -3.35
N HIS A 61 -15.60 3.67 -3.83
CA HIS A 61 -16.55 2.57 -3.67
C HIS A 61 -15.87 1.37 -3.04
N LEU A 62 -16.63 0.63 -2.25
CA LEU A 62 -16.19 -0.64 -1.66
C LEU A 62 -15.65 -1.59 -2.73
N ALA A 63 -14.39 -1.99 -2.61
CA ALA A 63 -13.76 -2.88 -3.59
C ALA A 63 -12.72 -3.79 -2.93
N PRO A 64 -12.64 -5.09 -3.31
CA PRO A 64 -11.58 -5.95 -2.82
C PRO A 64 -10.22 -5.56 -3.43
N ARG A 65 -9.17 -5.61 -2.61
CA ARG A 65 -7.77 -5.47 -3.01
C ARG A 65 -6.94 -6.63 -2.47
N ILE A 66 -5.93 -7.04 -3.24
CA ILE A 66 -4.96 -8.07 -2.83
C ILE A 66 -3.61 -7.39 -2.52
N HIS A 67 -3.06 -7.66 -1.34
CA HIS A 67 -1.71 -7.30 -0.94
C HIS A 67 -0.88 -8.58 -0.81
N LEU A 68 0.31 -8.59 -1.41
CA LEU A 68 1.18 -9.78 -1.42
C LEU A 68 2.40 -9.54 -0.56
N SER A 69 2.81 -10.58 0.17
CA SER A 69 4.05 -10.50 0.95
C SER A 69 5.28 -10.41 0.03
N PRO A 70 6.41 -9.86 0.51
CA PRO A 70 7.62 -9.79 -0.30
C PRO A 70 8.07 -11.15 -0.81
N SER A 71 7.98 -12.22 0.00
CA SER A 71 8.30 -13.57 -0.48
C SER A 71 7.28 -14.15 -1.48
N GLY A 72 6.07 -13.57 -1.56
CA GLY A 72 4.96 -14.12 -2.35
C GLY A 72 4.27 -15.32 -1.70
N ARG A 73 4.59 -15.64 -0.44
CA ARG A 73 3.94 -16.74 0.28
C ARG A 73 2.54 -16.38 0.78
N PHE A 74 2.33 -15.14 1.20
CA PHE A 74 1.07 -14.71 1.80
C PHE A 74 0.34 -13.71 0.92
N ALA A 75 -0.98 -13.79 0.94
CA ALA A 75 -1.87 -12.79 0.36
C ALA A 75 -2.85 -12.30 1.43
N ALA A 76 -2.95 -10.98 1.61
CA ALA A 76 -4.07 -10.38 2.32
C ALA A 76 -5.09 -9.88 1.28
N VAL A 77 -6.36 -10.24 1.46
CA VAL A 77 -7.47 -9.70 0.66
C VAL A 77 -8.34 -8.87 1.57
N CYS A 78 -8.52 -7.60 1.25
CA CYS A 78 -9.25 -6.65 2.09
C CYS A 78 -10.22 -5.82 1.26
N HIS A 79 -11.30 -5.33 1.87
CA HIS A 79 -12.12 -4.30 1.25
C HIS A 79 -11.49 -2.91 1.46
N ASP A 80 -11.01 -2.30 0.38
CA ASP A 80 -10.79 -0.87 0.34
C ASP A 80 -12.12 -0.15 0.58
N PHE A 81 -12.08 0.94 1.36
CA PHE A 81 -13.27 1.69 1.77
C PHE A 81 -14.29 0.83 2.56
N GLY A 82 -13.79 -0.23 3.20
CA GLY A 82 -14.55 -1.17 4.01
C GLY A 82 -13.81 -1.61 5.27
N ARG A 83 -14.37 -2.59 5.97
CA ARG A 83 -13.96 -3.00 7.32
C ARG A 83 -13.19 -4.32 7.37
N PHE A 84 -13.46 -5.24 6.45
CA PHE A 84 -13.01 -6.62 6.59
C PHE A 84 -11.91 -7.03 5.63
N GLY A 85 -11.13 -8.01 6.07
CA GLY A 85 -10.14 -8.70 5.27
C GLY A 85 -9.82 -10.10 5.78
N PHE A 86 -8.96 -10.80 5.07
CA PHE A 86 -8.38 -12.06 5.52
C PHE A 86 -6.96 -12.22 4.97
N VAL A 87 -6.18 -13.09 5.62
CA VAL A 87 -4.84 -13.48 5.18
C VAL A 87 -4.84 -14.95 4.83
N ALA A 88 -4.24 -15.30 3.70
CA ALA A 88 -4.06 -16.67 3.26
C ALA A 88 -2.59 -17.01 3.04
N ASP A 89 -2.21 -18.21 3.45
CA ASP A 89 -0.96 -18.84 3.05
C ASP A 89 -1.18 -19.55 1.70
N LEU A 90 -0.55 -19.02 0.65
CA LEU A 90 -0.70 -19.53 -0.71
C LEU A 90 0.00 -20.89 -0.89
N GLN A 91 0.97 -21.21 -0.04
CA GLN A 91 1.69 -22.48 -0.05
C GLN A 91 0.91 -23.56 0.72
N GLU A 92 0.46 -23.25 1.94
CA GLU A 92 -0.37 -24.16 2.76
C GLU A 92 -1.83 -24.22 2.30
N LYS A 93 -2.23 -23.34 1.36
CA LYS A 93 -3.56 -23.32 0.73
C LYS A 93 -4.69 -23.17 1.76
N ARG A 94 -4.51 -22.26 2.71
CA ARG A 94 -5.51 -21.99 3.76
C ARG A 94 -5.51 -20.53 4.17
N VAL A 95 -6.67 -20.09 4.66
CA VAL A 95 -6.78 -18.84 5.43
C VAL A 95 -6.10 -19.03 6.79
N THR A 96 -5.29 -18.06 7.18
CA THR A 96 -4.53 -18.05 8.43
C THR A 96 -5.04 -17.00 9.42
N MET A 97 -5.61 -15.90 8.92
CA MET A 97 -6.14 -14.81 9.74
C MET A 97 -7.40 -14.21 9.12
N THR A 98 -8.27 -13.66 9.96
CA THR A 98 -9.34 -12.73 9.60
C THR A 98 -8.97 -11.34 10.12
N LEU A 99 -9.27 -10.30 9.37
CA LEU A 99 -8.95 -8.92 9.70
C LEU A 99 -10.25 -8.12 9.86
N ASP A 100 -10.28 -7.27 10.87
CA ASP A 100 -11.38 -6.37 11.20
C ASP A 100 -10.76 -5.08 11.74
N ARG A 101 -10.96 -3.97 11.03
CA ARG A 101 -10.40 -2.66 11.41
C ARG A 101 -11.36 -1.75 12.16
N GLY A 102 -12.49 -2.28 12.64
CA GLY A 102 -13.55 -1.49 13.26
C GLY A 102 -14.47 -0.80 12.25
N ASP A 103 -15.52 -0.15 12.76
CA ASP A 103 -16.60 0.46 11.96
C ASP A 103 -16.62 1.99 11.98
N TYR A 104 -15.61 2.63 12.54
CA TYR A 104 -15.56 4.09 12.60
C TYR A 104 -14.94 4.69 11.32
N HIS A 105 -15.82 5.16 10.43
CA HIS A 105 -15.47 5.78 9.14
C HIS A 105 -14.58 4.97 8.19
N PRO A 106 -14.77 3.64 8.04
CA PRO A 106 -13.95 2.84 7.12
C PRO A 106 -14.11 3.23 5.65
N GLU A 107 -15.19 3.92 5.28
CA GLU A 107 -15.47 4.38 3.91
C GLU A 107 -14.52 5.47 3.41
N THR A 108 -13.72 6.08 4.31
CA THR A 108 -12.86 7.23 3.99
C THR A 108 -11.47 6.85 3.49
N GLN A 109 -11.05 5.60 3.66
CA GLN A 109 -9.66 5.16 3.48
C GLN A 109 -9.55 3.79 2.79
N PHE A 110 -8.41 3.56 2.16
CA PHE A 110 -7.97 2.19 1.87
C PHE A 110 -7.84 1.37 3.15
N PHE A 111 -7.92 0.03 3.04
CA PHE A 111 -7.70 -0.82 4.21
C PHE A 111 -6.23 -0.73 4.66
N PRO A 112 -5.92 -0.39 5.93
CA PRO A 112 -4.55 -0.28 6.39
C PRO A 112 -3.93 -1.67 6.55
N VAL A 113 -3.18 -2.08 5.54
CA VAL A 113 -2.48 -3.37 5.52
C VAL A 113 -1.20 -3.28 4.68
N ALA A 114 -0.09 -3.78 5.22
CA ALA A 114 1.17 -3.89 4.50
C ALA A 114 1.98 -5.08 4.99
N PHE A 115 2.57 -5.82 4.05
CA PHE A 115 3.59 -6.80 4.38
C PHE A 115 4.98 -6.17 4.33
N PHE A 116 5.87 -6.67 5.18
CA PHE A 116 7.29 -6.34 5.13
C PHE A 116 8.11 -7.58 5.52
N GLN A 117 9.42 -7.52 5.25
CA GLN A 117 10.34 -8.57 5.68
C GLN A 117 11.19 -8.10 6.85
N ASN A 118 11.27 -8.94 7.88
CA ASN A 118 12.19 -8.77 9.00
C ASN A 118 13.00 -10.06 9.18
N ARG A 119 14.33 -9.95 9.07
CA ARG A 119 15.27 -11.08 9.21
C ARG A 119 14.90 -12.31 8.37
N GLY A 120 14.36 -12.07 7.16
CA GLY A 120 13.97 -13.12 6.21
C GLY A 120 12.57 -13.71 6.40
N SER A 121 11.82 -13.26 7.41
CA SER A 121 10.42 -13.65 7.63
C SER A 121 9.47 -12.55 7.16
N ASP A 122 8.38 -12.93 6.49
CA ASP A 122 7.30 -11.99 6.20
C ASP A 122 6.49 -11.72 7.47
N LEU A 123 6.24 -10.45 7.74
CA LEU A 123 5.37 -9.95 8.80
C LEU A 123 4.27 -9.07 8.20
N LEU A 124 3.16 -8.94 8.92
CA LEU A 124 2.00 -8.19 8.47
C LEU A 124 1.71 -7.04 9.45
N VAL A 125 1.72 -5.82 8.94
CA VAL A 125 1.05 -4.68 9.59
C VAL A 125 -0.40 -4.66 9.14
N HIS A 126 -1.35 -4.56 10.08
CA HIS A 126 -2.78 -4.46 9.79
C HIS A 126 -3.51 -3.63 10.85
N ALA A 127 -4.61 -2.98 10.46
CA ALA A 127 -5.48 -2.30 11.41
C ALA A 127 -6.35 -3.28 12.20
N SER A 128 -6.46 -3.03 13.50
CA SER A 128 -7.41 -3.69 14.41
C SER A 128 -8.51 -2.75 14.93
N ASP A 129 -8.34 -1.44 14.71
CA ASP A 129 -9.34 -0.39 14.88
C ASP A 129 -8.97 0.80 13.98
N TRP A 130 -9.83 1.82 13.88
CA TRP A 130 -9.62 2.98 12.99
C TRP A 130 -8.30 3.75 13.26
N ASN A 131 -7.89 3.83 14.53
CA ASN A 131 -6.67 4.49 15.01
C ASN A 131 -5.65 3.51 15.63
N ARG A 132 -5.73 2.22 15.27
CA ARG A 132 -4.86 1.20 15.85
C ARG A 132 -4.31 0.25 14.79
N LEU A 133 -3.00 0.21 14.69
CA LEU A 133 -2.26 -0.76 13.89
C LEU A 133 -1.58 -1.82 14.76
N GLU A 134 -1.38 -2.99 14.18
CA GLU A 134 -0.75 -4.13 14.82
C GLU A 134 0.22 -4.84 13.87
N ILE A 135 1.27 -5.45 14.41
CA ILE A 135 2.14 -6.37 13.68
C ILE A 135 1.84 -7.80 14.10
N SER A 136 1.52 -8.66 13.13
CA SER A 136 1.28 -10.07 13.36
C SER A 136 2.14 -10.97 12.48
N ASN A 137 2.38 -12.19 12.94
CA ASN A 137 2.90 -13.27 12.12
C ASN A 137 1.79 -13.79 11.19
N PRO A 138 1.89 -13.66 9.86
CA PRO A 138 0.83 -14.02 8.93
C PRO A 138 0.57 -15.53 8.83
N GLN A 139 1.51 -16.38 9.28
CA GLN A 139 1.33 -17.84 9.25
C GLN A 139 0.50 -18.34 10.44
N THR A 140 0.74 -17.75 11.63
CA THR A 140 0.18 -18.22 12.91
C THR A 140 -0.92 -17.33 13.46
N GLY A 141 -1.00 -16.07 13.03
CA GLY A 141 -1.85 -15.05 13.62
C GLY A 141 -1.33 -14.50 14.96
N GLU A 142 -0.12 -14.88 15.37
CA GLU A 142 0.50 -14.37 16.60
C GLU A 142 0.70 -12.86 16.53
N LEU A 143 0.17 -12.14 17.51
CA LEU A 143 0.32 -10.70 17.66
C LEU A 143 1.67 -10.37 18.30
N LEU A 144 2.52 -9.62 17.60
CA LEU A 144 3.90 -9.30 18.01
C LEU A 144 4.02 -7.95 18.72
N THR A 145 3.03 -7.07 18.54
CA THR A 145 2.97 -5.73 19.16
C THR A 145 1.86 -5.62 20.20
N ALA A 146 1.49 -6.75 20.81
CA ALA A 146 0.43 -6.80 21.81
C ALA A 146 0.68 -5.79 22.92
N ARG A 147 -0.29 -4.91 23.15
CA ARG A 147 -0.26 -3.84 24.14
C ARG A 147 -1.68 -3.51 24.60
N ASP A 148 -1.80 -2.90 25.77
CA ASP A 148 -3.09 -2.71 26.43
C ASP A 148 -4.11 -2.00 25.51
N ALA A 149 -5.36 -2.45 25.62
CA ALA A 149 -6.47 -1.83 24.89
C ALA A 149 -6.66 -0.41 25.42
N MET A 150 -6.86 0.54 24.50
CA MET A 150 -7.15 1.93 24.87
C MET A 150 -8.53 2.01 25.50
N VAL A 151 -8.58 2.23 26.81
CA VAL A 151 -9.83 2.49 27.54
C VAL A 151 -9.93 3.99 27.78
N CYS A 152 -10.84 4.66 27.06
CA CYS A 152 -11.20 6.04 27.37
C CYS A 152 -12.05 6.07 28.65
N GLU A 153 -11.41 6.18 29.81
CA GLU A 153 -12.11 6.58 31.03
C GLU A 153 -12.51 8.05 30.93
N SER A 154 -13.77 8.35 31.26
CA SER A 154 -14.35 9.66 30.98
C SER A 154 -13.55 10.81 31.62
N GLN A 155 -13.08 11.73 30.75
CA GLN A 155 -12.45 13.04 31.00
C GLN A 155 -10.92 13.15 30.82
N SER A 156 -10.19 12.07 30.53
CA SER A 156 -8.79 12.17 30.08
C SER A 156 -8.50 11.19 28.96
N SER A 157 -7.87 11.65 27.88
CA SER A 157 -7.37 10.76 26.84
C SER A 157 -6.39 9.76 27.46
N PRO A 158 -6.51 8.45 27.16
CA PRO A 158 -5.59 7.45 27.68
C PRO A 158 -4.16 7.74 27.22
N GLU A 159 -3.19 7.17 27.93
CA GLU A 159 -1.79 7.18 27.48
C GLU A 159 -1.70 6.58 26.07
N HIS A 160 -0.88 7.20 25.21
CA HIS A 160 -0.75 6.84 23.79
C HIS A 160 -2.02 7.04 22.94
N TYR A 161 -2.97 7.89 23.37
CA TYR A 161 -4.13 8.21 22.55
C TYR A 161 -3.74 8.90 21.25
N LEU A 162 -4.17 8.30 20.13
CA LEU A 162 -3.95 8.81 18.79
C LEU A 162 -5.30 9.15 18.13
N ASP A 163 -5.48 10.42 17.75
CA ASP A 163 -6.62 10.89 16.98
C ASP A 163 -6.25 10.98 15.48
N TYR A 164 -5.99 9.82 14.90
CA TYR A 164 -5.49 9.66 13.54
C TYR A 164 -6.15 8.44 12.92
N PHE A 165 -6.77 8.63 11.76
CA PHE A 165 -7.39 7.57 10.99
C PHE A 165 -6.34 6.96 10.05
N HIS A 166 -5.93 5.74 10.34
CA HIS A 166 -4.95 5.04 9.51
C HIS A 166 -5.51 4.75 8.11
N GLY A 167 -4.67 4.95 7.10
CA GLY A 167 -5.02 4.80 5.69
C GLY A 167 -4.14 3.79 4.96
N GLY A 168 -3.85 4.07 3.69
CA GLY A 168 -2.99 3.23 2.87
C GLY A 168 -1.59 3.09 3.48
N LEU A 169 -1.11 1.85 3.63
CA LEU A 169 0.20 1.56 4.23
C LEU A 169 1.23 1.13 3.18
N PHE A 170 2.45 1.66 3.30
CA PHE A 170 3.55 1.44 2.36
C PHE A 170 4.84 1.12 3.11
N ALA A 171 5.22 -0.16 3.18
CA ALA A 171 6.51 -0.56 3.76
C ALA A 171 7.68 -0.19 2.83
N SER A 172 8.79 0.28 3.41
CA SER A 172 10.01 0.56 2.66
C SER A 172 10.57 -0.72 2.03
N PRO A 173 11.30 -0.63 0.90
CA PRO A 173 11.80 -1.83 0.22
C PRO A 173 12.77 -2.68 1.07
N ASP A 174 13.42 -2.10 2.08
CA ASP A 174 14.29 -2.82 3.03
C ASP A 174 13.57 -3.28 4.31
N GLY A 175 12.27 -3.00 4.42
CA GLY A 175 11.42 -3.43 5.53
C GLY A 175 11.67 -2.72 6.86
N LYS A 176 12.35 -1.56 6.86
CA LYS A 176 12.70 -0.82 8.09
C LYS A 176 11.75 0.30 8.44
N TRP A 177 11.09 0.88 7.45
CA TRP A 177 10.15 1.98 7.61
C TRP A 177 8.79 1.60 7.06
N ILE A 178 7.76 2.28 7.55
CA ILE A 178 6.42 2.24 6.97
C ILE A 178 5.91 3.67 6.87
N ALA A 179 5.23 3.94 5.76
CA ALA A 179 4.48 5.17 5.55
C ALA A 179 2.98 4.87 5.62
N ASP A 180 2.24 5.84 6.13
CA ASP A 180 0.79 5.80 6.33
C ASP A 180 0.17 7.06 5.71
N ASP A 181 -0.72 6.84 4.74
CA ASP A 181 -1.50 7.89 4.09
C ASP A 181 -2.83 8.11 4.83
N GLY A 182 -2.74 8.52 6.10
CA GLY A 182 -3.89 8.70 6.97
C GLY A 182 -4.37 10.15 7.02
N TRP A 183 -5.29 10.41 7.93
CA TRP A 183 -5.87 11.74 8.13
C TRP A 183 -6.31 12.00 9.58
N VAL A 184 -6.45 13.27 9.93
CA VAL A 184 -6.90 13.75 11.25
C VAL A 184 -8.16 14.61 11.12
N TRP A 185 -9.01 14.61 12.16
CA TRP A 185 -10.30 15.30 12.12
C TRP A 185 -10.18 16.83 11.92
N HIS A 186 -11.13 17.42 11.18
CA HIS A 186 -11.11 18.73 10.49
C HIS A 186 -10.48 18.69 9.07
N PRO A 187 -10.98 17.76 8.24
CA PRO A 187 -10.19 16.65 7.72
C PRO A 187 -8.94 17.13 6.99
N VAL A 188 -7.78 16.72 7.51
CA VAL A 188 -6.47 16.98 6.92
C VAL A 188 -5.77 15.65 6.72
N GLY A 189 -5.35 15.33 5.50
CA GLY A 189 -4.47 14.20 5.26
C GLY A 189 -3.10 14.48 5.85
N ASP A 190 -2.59 13.54 6.63
CA ASP A 190 -1.29 13.62 7.29
C ASP A 190 -0.48 12.39 6.91
N VAL A 191 0.53 12.54 6.06
CA VAL A 191 1.41 11.41 5.75
C VAL A 191 2.34 11.19 6.93
N ALA A 192 2.20 10.07 7.63
CA ALA A 192 3.07 9.71 8.74
C ALA A 192 4.06 8.61 8.37
N VAL A 193 5.24 8.61 9.00
CA VAL A 193 6.25 7.55 8.88
C VAL A 193 6.82 7.17 10.23
N TRP A 194 7.21 5.91 10.40
CA TRP A 194 7.93 5.42 11.59
C TRP A 194 8.72 4.14 11.32
N SER A 195 9.59 3.78 12.25
CA SER A 195 10.46 2.60 12.17
C SER A 195 9.73 1.32 12.58
N LEU A 196 9.69 0.34 11.67
CA LEU A 196 9.20 -1.01 11.94
C LEU A 196 10.13 -1.77 12.90
N GLU A 197 11.43 -1.52 12.83
CA GLU A 197 12.40 -2.16 13.72
C GLU A 197 12.21 -1.72 15.17
N LYS A 198 12.07 -0.41 15.42
CA LYS A 198 11.79 0.11 16.77
C LYS A 198 10.45 -0.37 17.28
N TRP A 199 9.44 -0.41 16.41
CA TRP A 199 8.12 -0.90 16.78
C TRP A 199 8.14 -2.34 17.27
N LEU A 200 8.89 -3.20 16.58
CA LEU A 200 9.01 -4.62 16.93
C LEU A 200 9.86 -4.88 18.18
N ASN A 201 10.90 -4.08 18.42
CA ASN A 201 11.96 -4.46 19.36
C ASN A 201 12.12 -3.51 20.56
N GLU A 202 11.59 -2.29 20.50
CA GLU A 202 11.85 -1.25 21.48
C GLU A 202 10.57 -0.68 22.09
N ASN A 203 9.59 -0.31 21.27
CA ASN A 203 8.39 0.38 21.71
C ASN A 203 7.15 -0.14 20.97
N VAL A 204 6.26 -0.83 21.67
CA VAL A 204 5.03 -1.36 21.08
C VAL A 204 4.04 -0.27 20.64
N TYR A 205 4.18 0.97 21.12
CA TYR A 205 3.36 2.14 20.74
C TYR A 205 4.01 3.02 19.66
N GLU A 206 4.95 2.47 18.87
CA GLU A 206 5.75 3.28 17.94
C GLU A 206 4.91 3.96 16.84
N SER A 207 3.78 3.35 16.43
CA SER A 207 2.84 3.93 15.46
C SER A 207 2.04 5.12 16.00
N GLU A 208 1.88 5.23 17.32
CA GLU A 208 1.06 6.22 17.99
C GLU A 208 1.88 7.46 18.36
N ASP A 209 2.86 7.30 19.24
CA ASP A 209 3.69 8.40 19.75
C ASP A 209 5.18 8.02 19.85
N GLY A 210 5.59 7.04 19.05
CA GLY A 210 6.95 6.57 18.94
C GLY A 210 7.97 7.65 18.60
N ILE A 211 9.19 7.48 19.10
CA ILE A 211 10.26 8.46 18.93
C ILE A 211 10.73 8.61 17.47
N SER A 212 10.49 7.60 16.62
CA SER A 212 10.74 7.69 15.18
C SER A 212 9.55 8.17 14.37
N ARG A 213 8.35 8.29 14.97
CA ARG A 213 7.16 8.76 14.26
C ARG A 213 7.34 10.20 13.81
N ARG A 214 7.07 10.47 12.54
CA ARG A 214 7.08 11.82 11.94
C ARG A 214 5.80 12.02 11.14
N SER A 215 5.25 13.23 11.23
CA SER A 215 4.30 13.77 10.26
C SER A 215 5.14 14.47 9.19
N LEU A 216 4.96 14.09 7.92
CA LEU A 216 5.76 14.59 6.80
C LEU A 216 5.11 15.80 6.14
N CYS A 217 3.81 15.73 5.89
CA CYS A 217 3.07 16.82 5.28
C CYS A 217 1.58 16.75 5.57
N TRP A 218 0.99 17.93 5.72
CA TRP A 218 -0.45 18.14 5.89
C TRP A 218 -1.05 18.56 4.56
N ARG A 219 -2.20 17.97 4.22
CA ARG A 219 -2.91 18.20 2.96
C ARG A 219 -4.41 18.31 3.27
N GLU A 220 -4.92 19.53 3.40
CA GLU A 220 -6.33 19.78 3.70
C GLU A 220 -7.22 19.07 2.67
N TYR A 221 -8.20 18.32 3.18
CA TYR A 221 -9.19 17.57 2.37
C TYR A 221 -8.60 16.54 1.39
N LEU A 222 -7.32 16.17 1.51
CA LEU A 222 -6.65 15.29 0.55
C LEU A 222 -5.84 14.15 1.19
N TRP A 223 -6.18 12.92 0.80
CA TRP A 223 -5.47 11.67 1.05
C TRP A 223 -5.89 10.66 -0.02
N ASN A 224 -5.43 9.40 0.04
CA ASN A 224 -5.59 8.39 -1.01
C ASN A 224 -4.99 8.82 -2.36
N VAL A 225 -3.90 9.59 -2.31
CA VAL A 225 -3.19 10.08 -3.50
C VAL A 225 -1.87 9.32 -3.70
N PRO A 226 -1.23 9.40 -4.88
CA PRO A 226 -0.03 8.61 -5.13
C PRO A 226 1.09 8.86 -4.11
N ILE A 227 1.58 7.76 -3.54
CA ILE A 227 2.75 7.69 -2.67
C ILE A 227 3.63 6.53 -3.15
N ALA A 228 4.95 6.73 -3.18
CA ALA A 228 5.90 5.67 -3.52
C ALA A 228 7.26 5.86 -2.86
N TRP A 229 7.88 4.77 -2.45
CA TRP A 229 9.29 4.74 -2.07
C TRP A 229 10.17 4.86 -3.31
N VAL A 230 11.01 5.89 -3.39
CA VAL A 230 11.99 6.05 -4.50
C VAL A 230 13.31 5.34 -4.20
N ASP A 231 13.59 5.13 -2.91
CA ASP A 231 14.63 4.24 -2.38
C ASP A 231 14.24 3.77 -0.95
N HIS A 232 15.22 3.40 -0.12
CA HIS A 232 14.96 2.89 1.25
C HIS A 232 14.68 3.99 2.28
N GLU A 233 15.06 5.24 1.99
CA GLU A 233 15.05 6.36 2.93
C GLU A 233 14.22 7.54 2.42
N HIS A 234 13.83 7.55 1.13
CA HIS A 234 13.07 8.64 0.53
C HIS A 234 11.68 8.20 0.07
N LEU A 235 10.68 8.97 0.49
CA LEU A 235 9.28 8.80 0.12
C LEU A 235 8.83 9.93 -0.80
N ALA A 236 8.25 9.58 -1.95
CA ALA A 236 7.57 10.52 -2.83
C ALA A 236 6.09 10.59 -2.47
N VAL A 237 5.57 11.81 -2.34
CA VAL A 237 4.15 12.12 -2.13
C VAL A 237 3.69 13.04 -3.25
N TRP A 238 2.54 12.75 -3.86
CA TRP A 238 2.00 13.57 -4.93
C TRP A 238 1.50 14.93 -4.44
N GLY A 239 1.68 15.93 -5.30
CA GLY A 239 1.05 17.24 -5.26
C GLY A 239 1.90 18.32 -4.59
N LEU A 240 1.75 19.55 -5.09
CA LEU A 240 2.38 20.74 -4.55
C LEU A 240 1.32 21.70 -4.05
N GLY A 241 1.43 22.08 -2.77
CA GLY A 241 0.42 22.83 -2.03
C GLY A 241 -0.04 22.06 -0.79
N ASP A 242 -0.89 22.70 0.01
CA ASP A 242 -1.35 22.18 1.30
C ASP A 242 -2.88 22.02 1.36
N ASP A 243 -3.62 22.36 0.31
CA ASP A 243 -5.10 22.30 0.22
C ASP A 243 -5.53 21.74 -1.15
N ASP A 244 -6.47 20.79 -1.15
CA ASP A 244 -6.94 20.10 -2.36
C ASP A 244 -7.47 21.05 -3.46
N ALA A 245 -8.00 22.21 -3.08
CA ALA A 245 -8.55 23.19 -4.00
C ALA A 245 -7.48 23.95 -4.79
N ASP A 246 -6.28 24.10 -4.22
CA ASP A 246 -5.18 24.89 -4.77
C ASP A 246 -3.96 24.04 -5.18
N MET A 247 -3.99 22.72 -4.95
CA MET A 247 -2.88 21.83 -5.27
C MET A 247 -2.65 21.67 -6.77
N THR A 248 -1.37 21.58 -7.15
CA THR A 248 -0.92 21.37 -8.52
C THR A 248 -0.15 20.07 -8.68
N ASP A 249 -0.14 19.53 -9.90
CA ASP A 249 0.58 18.31 -10.23
C ASP A 249 2.10 18.45 -10.00
N GLY A 250 2.62 17.55 -9.18
CA GLY A 250 4.03 17.48 -8.85
C GLY A 250 4.31 16.38 -7.84
N ALA A 251 5.56 16.32 -7.38
CA ALA A 251 5.99 15.41 -6.33
C ALA A 251 6.82 16.14 -5.29
N ARG A 252 6.63 15.76 -4.03
CA ARG A 252 7.46 16.14 -2.87
C ARG A 252 8.21 14.90 -2.40
N ILE A 253 9.50 15.02 -2.15
CA ILE A 253 10.39 13.92 -1.75
C ILE A 253 10.88 14.18 -0.33
N PHE A 254 10.62 13.24 0.57
CA PHE A 254 10.95 13.36 1.99
C PHE A 254 12.00 12.34 2.40
N ASP A 255 13.02 12.77 3.15
CA ASP A 255 13.85 11.87 3.93
C ASP A 255 13.07 11.42 5.17
N VAL A 256 12.76 10.12 5.27
CA VAL A 256 11.86 9.61 6.32
C VAL A 256 12.49 9.59 7.70
N SER A 257 13.83 9.65 7.78
CA SER A 257 14.55 9.59 9.05
C SER A 257 14.52 10.92 9.81
N SER A 258 14.67 12.01 9.07
CA SER A 258 14.63 13.40 9.54
C SER A 258 13.22 13.96 9.50
N GLY A 259 12.41 13.56 8.50
CA GLY A 259 11.15 14.19 8.14
C GLY A 259 11.33 15.39 7.19
N ASP A 260 12.55 15.67 6.74
CA ASP A 260 12.84 16.84 5.91
C ASP A 260 12.40 16.61 4.46
N GLU A 261 11.77 17.62 3.87
CA GLU A 261 11.56 17.67 2.42
C GLU A 261 12.88 17.98 1.71
N THR A 262 13.34 17.04 0.89
CA THR A 262 14.63 17.11 0.19
C THR A 262 14.51 17.61 -1.24
N ALA A 263 13.35 17.44 -1.88
CA ALA A 263 13.04 17.96 -3.20
C ALA A 263 11.54 18.17 -3.40
N ALA A 264 11.17 19.14 -4.25
CA ALA A 264 9.82 19.32 -4.75
C ALA A 264 9.86 19.83 -6.19
N PHE A 265 9.08 19.22 -7.08
CA PHE A 265 9.08 19.57 -8.49
C PHE A 265 7.73 19.32 -9.16
N MET A 266 7.39 20.16 -10.14
CA MET A 266 6.18 20.03 -10.96
C MET A 266 6.32 18.94 -12.01
N GLY A 267 5.20 18.41 -12.48
CA GLY A 267 5.15 17.55 -13.67
C GLY A 267 4.49 16.19 -13.45
N PRO A 268 4.88 15.40 -12.44
CA PRO A 268 4.21 14.15 -12.11
C PRO A 268 2.70 14.33 -11.85
N GLY A 269 1.86 13.62 -12.60
CA GLY A 269 0.40 13.66 -12.45
C GLY A 269 -0.13 12.78 -11.32
N LYS A 270 -1.44 12.93 -11.03
CA LYS A 270 -2.13 12.31 -9.88
C LYS A 270 -2.50 10.82 -10.04
N ASN A 271 -2.25 10.15 -11.17
CA ASN A 271 -2.83 8.82 -11.39
C ASN A 271 -2.19 7.73 -10.53
N ALA A 272 -0.87 7.55 -10.61
CA ALA A 272 -0.14 6.54 -9.84
C ALA A 272 1.36 6.83 -9.80
N PHE A 273 1.99 6.54 -8.66
CA PHE A 273 3.42 6.62 -8.44
C PHE A 273 4.00 5.23 -8.19
N PHE A 274 5.21 5.03 -8.71
CA PHE A 274 6.08 3.90 -8.40
C PHE A 274 7.49 4.45 -8.19
N GLY A 275 8.39 3.68 -7.61
CA GLY A 275 9.74 4.18 -7.36
C GLY A 275 10.80 3.10 -7.18
N GLY A 276 12.05 3.51 -7.35
CA GLY A 276 13.20 2.63 -7.16
C GLY A 276 14.47 3.21 -7.78
N ASP A 277 15.60 2.94 -7.14
CA ASP A 277 16.93 3.44 -7.54
C ASP A 277 17.01 4.97 -7.67
N GLY A 278 16.37 5.69 -6.75
CA GLY A 278 16.34 7.16 -6.77
C GLY A 278 15.49 7.74 -7.90
N ARG A 279 14.64 6.92 -8.53
CA ARG A 279 13.70 7.34 -9.56
C ARG A 279 12.28 7.32 -9.04
N LEU A 280 11.52 8.31 -9.49
CA LEU A 280 10.08 8.33 -9.42
C LEU A 280 9.51 7.97 -10.80
N PHE A 281 8.48 7.14 -10.83
CA PHE A 281 7.70 6.88 -12.04
C PHE A 281 6.28 7.39 -11.82
N SER A 282 5.76 8.21 -12.72
CA SER A 282 4.37 8.67 -12.69
C SER A 282 3.58 8.15 -13.90
N VAL A 283 2.35 7.72 -13.68
CA VAL A 283 1.45 7.28 -14.75
C VAL A 283 0.63 8.48 -15.21
N GLU A 284 0.63 8.72 -16.52
CA GLU A 284 -0.11 9.79 -17.19
C GLU A 284 -1.13 9.21 -18.19
N ASP A 285 -1.97 10.07 -18.75
CA ASP A 285 -2.99 9.67 -19.74
C ASP A 285 -2.40 9.07 -21.02
N ASP A 286 -1.13 9.33 -21.34
CA ASP A 286 -0.45 8.82 -22.54
C ASP A 286 0.64 7.78 -22.24
N GLY A 287 0.86 7.42 -20.96
CA GLY A 287 1.84 6.40 -20.57
C GLY A 287 2.63 6.78 -19.32
N LEU A 288 3.80 6.15 -19.15
CA LEU A 288 4.64 6.32 -17.98
C LEU A 288 5.68 7.45 -18.18
N ARG A 289 5.93 8.26 -17.15
CA ARG A 289 7.06 9.18 -17.07
C ARG A 289 8.08 8.69 -16.06
N VAL A 290 9.36 8.97 -16.31
CA VAL A 290 10.48 8.62 -15.44
C VAL A 290 11.18 9.90 -15.01
N TRP A 291 11.36 10.07 -13.71
CA TRP A 291 11.94 11.26 -13.10
C TRP A 291 13.13 10.88 -12.24
N ASP A 292 14.14 11.74 -12.21
CA ASP A 292 15.15 11.74 -11.15
C ASP A 292 14.53 12.37 -9.90
N ALA A 293 14.41 11.60 -8.82
CA ALA A 293 13.71 12.07 -7.62
C ALA A 293 14.45 13.21 -6.92
N SER A 294 15.78 13.29 -7.04
CA SER A 294 16.57 14.32 -6.36
C SER A 294 16.54 15.68 -7.06
N THR A 295 16.39 15.69 -8.39
CA THR A 295 16.47 16.91 -9.20
C THR A 295 15.14 17.32 -9.84
N GLY A 296 14.19 16.39 -9.95
CA GLY A 296 12.96 16.58 -10.72
C GLY A 296 13.15 16.54 -12.23
N GLU A 297 14.33 16.18 -12.73
CA GLU A 297 14.58 16.06 -14.18
C GLU A 297 13.78 14.86 -14.74
N GLN A 298 13.01 15.09 -15.81
CA GLN A 298 12.35 14.00 -16.53
C GLN A 298 13.37 13.22 -17.37
N LEU A 299 13.76 12.05 -16.90
CA LEU A 299 14.75 11.16 -17.53
C LEU A 299 14.23 10.44 -18.77
N GLY A 300 12.91 10.27 -18.90
CA GLY A 300 12.33 9.57 -20.04
C GLY A 300 10.83 9.30 -19.90
N ARG A 301 10.31 8.55 -20.87
CA ARG A 301 8.90 8.13 -20.91
C ARG A 301 8.74 6.77 -21.59
N VAL A 302 7.64 6.08 -21.29
CA VAL A 302 7.21 4.85 -21.96
C VAL A 302 5.76 5.06 -22.42
N ASP A 303 5.60 5.30 -23.71
CA ASP A 303 4.29 5.58 -24.34
C ASP A 303 3.39 4.33 -24.27
N ASP A 304 2.07 4.53 -24.08
CA ASP A 304 1.05 3.46 -24.07
C ASP A 304 1.31 2.33 -23.04
N PHE A 305 1.96 2.66 -21.93
CA PHE A 305 2.19 1.76 -20.81
C PHE A 305 1.74 2.40 -19.50
N LYS A 306 0.71 1.81 -18.87
CA LYS A 306 0.03 2.35 -17.68
C LYS A 306 0.01 1.29 -16.57
N PRO A 307 1.16 1.06 -15.91
CA PRO A 307 1.25 0.04 -14.87
C PRO A 307 0.32 0.37 -13.70
N ARG A 308 -0.21 -0.70 -13.08
CA ARG A 308 -1.01 -0.61 -11.86
C ARG A 308 -0.28 -1.17 -10.65
N TRP A 309 0.81 -1.90 -10.87
CA TRP A 309 1.56 -2.56 -9.81
C TRP A 309 3.06 -2.44 -10.04
N GLN A 310 3.79 -2.46 -8.93
CA GLN A 310 5.22 -2.70 -8.89
C GLN A 310 5.49 -3.98 -8.12
N ARG A 311 6.34 -4.86 -8.67
CA ARG A 311 6.79 -6.09 -8.02
C ARG A 311 8.30 -6.25 -8.20
N GLY A 312 9.06 -6.01 -7.15
CA GLY A 312 10.51 -5.90 -7.25
C GLY A 312 10.89 -4.85 -8.30
N ASP A 313 11.68 -5.24 -9.29
CA ASP A 313 12.16 -4.37 -10.37
C ASP A 313 11.23 -4.29 -11.59
N PHE A 314 9.97 -4.73 -11.45
CA PHE A 314 8.99 -4.74 -12.53
C PHE A 314 7.84 -3.78 -12.26
N LEU A 315 7.50 -2.98 -13.25
CA LEU A 315 6.20 -2.32 -13.36
C LEU A 315 5.30 -3.18 -14.24
N ILE A 316 4.04 -3.38 -13.84
CA ILE A 316 3.14 -4.34 -14.47
C ILE A 316 1.79 -3.69 -14.77
N GLU A 317 1.35 -3.83 -16.02
CA GLU A 317 0.03 -3.47 -16.51
C GLU A 317 -0.73 -4.76 -16.85
N LEU A 318 -2.04 -4.80 -16.57
CA LEU A 318 -2.93 -5.87 -16.99
C LEU A 318 -4.17 -5.24 -17.64
N SER A 319 -4.39 -5.58 -18.90
CA SER A 319 -5.50 -5.11 -19.73
C SER A 319 -6.25 -6.32 -20.30
N GLY A 320 -7.45 -6.58 -19.78
CA GLY A 320 -8.13 -7.86 -20.02
C GLY A 320 -7.32 -9.02 -19.44
N ASN A 321 -7.02 -10.01 -20.27
CA ASN A 321 -6.17 -11.15 -19.90
C ASN A 321 -4.72 -11.01 -20.40
N ARG A 322 -4.32 -9.84 -20.89
CA ARG A 322 -2.94 -9.59 -21.33
C ARG A 322 -2.18 -8.75 -20.32
N ALA A 323 -1.05 -9.25 -19.87
CA ALA A 323 -0.13 -8.52 -19.00
C ALA A 323 1.04 -7.96 -19.80
N LYS A 324 1.45 -6.72 -19.48
CA LYS A 324 2.74 -6.14 -19.88
C LYS A 324 3.60 -5.96 -18.64
N ALA A 325 4.83 -6.44 -18.67
CA ALA A 325 5.79 -6.23 -17.60
C ALA A 325 7.04 -5.52 -18.12
N TRP A 326 7.43 -4.46 -17.43
CA TRP A 326 8.62 -3.67 -17.76
C TRP A 326 9.62 -3.72 -16.63
N ASN A 327 10.80 -4.28 -16.91
CA ASN A 327 11.96 -4.17 -16.02
C ASN A 327 12.76 -2.91 -16.36
N TRP A 328 12.72 -1.92 -15.47
CA TRP A 328 13.36 -0.62 -15.69
C TRP A 328 14.87 -0.64 -15.51
N ARG A 329 15.43 -1.61 -14.76
CA ARG A 329 16.88 -1.77 -14.59
C ARG A 329 17.52 -2.34 -15.85
N LEU A 330 16.86 -3.31 -16.48
CA LEU A 330 17.33 -3.95 -17.72
C LEU A 330 17.09 -3.11 -18.98
N ALA A 331 16.40 -1.97 -18.88
CA ALA A 331 16.17 -1.07 -20.02
C ALA A 331 17.34 -0.13 -20.31
N ARG A 332 18.42 -0.15 -19.50
CA ARG A 332 19.63 0.67 -19.65
C ARG A 332 20.79 -0.01 -20.43
N ALA A 333 20.53 -1.06 -21.21
CA ALA A 333 21.54 -1.74 -22.02
C ALA A 333 21.43 -1.36 -23.51
#